data_AF-A0A1F8QL64-F1
#
_entry.id   AF-A0A1F8QL64-F1
#
_cell.length_a   1.000
_cell.length_b   1.000
_cell.length_c   1.000
_cell.angle_alpha   90.00
_cell.angle_beta   90.00
_cell.angle_gamma   90.00
#
_symmetry.space_group_name_H-M   'P 1'
#
loop_
_entity.id
_entity.type
_entity.pdbx_description
1 polymer ?
#
loop_
_entity_poly.entity_id
_entity_poly.type
_entity_poly.pdbx_seq_one_letter_code
_entity_poly.pdbx_strand_id
1 'polypeptide(L)'
;MRYIITPEGLAFRAMLTVNYIETSMRLYRKTRQYVRELLAQVRQAGYDQVVVVGDGDIADICRLTCLEMGIRVNDRSTSASDDHLPVLEVTGTRVFLRLEDAFERERIG
;
A
#
# COMPACT_ATOMS: atom_id res chain seq x y z
N MET A 1 -34.79 6.73 -31.06
CA MET A 1 -33.79 6.33 -30.04
C MET A 1 -34.51 5.78 -28.82
N ARG A 2 -34.35 4.49 -28.50
CA ARG A 2 -34.79 3.92 -27.21
C ARG A 2 -34.04 2.59 -26.98
N TYR A 3 -32.82 2.69 -26.48
CA TYR A 3 -32.03 1.55 -26.00
C TYR A 3 -31.41 1.93 -24.66
N ILE A 4 -32.23 2.03 -23.61
CA ILE A 4 -31.72 2.18 -22.23
C ILE A 4 -32.42 1.23 -21.24
N ILE A 5 -33.49 0.52 -21.63
CA ILE A 5 -34.32 -0.22 -20.67
C ILE A 5 -34.84 -1.53 -21.29
N THR A 6 -33.94 -2.45 -21.63
CA THR A 6 -34.34 -3.87 -21.68
C THR A 6 -34.02 -4.45 -20.29
N PRO A 7 -34.92 -5.21 -19.65
CA PRO A 7 -34.69 -5.81 -18.33
C PRO A 7 -33.35 -6.54 -18.22
N GLU A 8 -32.92 -7.17 -19.32
CA GLU A 8 -31.66 -7.89 -19.48
C GLU A 8 -30.45 -6.95 -19.40
N GLY A 9 -30.55 -5.76 -20.02
CA GLY A 9 -29.48 -4.75 -19.99
C GLY A 9 -29.26 -4.14 -18.61
N LEU A 10 -30.33 -3.97 -17.82
CA LEU A 10 -30.23 -3.49 -16.45
C LEU A 10 -29.63 -4.56 -15.51
N ALA A 11 -30.07 -5.82 -15.66
CA ALA A 11 -29.51 -6.95 -14.92
C ALA A 11 -28.02 -7.16 -15.22
N PHE A 12 -27.62 -7.06 -16.50
CA PHE A 12 -26.22 -7.20 -16.90
C PHE A 12 -25.33 -6.07 -16.34
N ARG A 13 -25.80 -4.81 -16.37
CA ARG A 13 -25.07 -3.69 -15.74
C ARG A 13 -24.93 -3.88 -14.23
N ALA A 14 -25.99 -4.29 -13.54
CA ALA A 14 -25.94 -4.58 -12.11
C ALA A 14 -24.90 -5.67 -11.80
N MET A 15 -24.89 -6.76 -12.58
CA MET A 15 -23.92 -7.85 -12.43
C MET A 15 -22.47 -7.39 -12.66
N LEU A 16 -22.23 -6.56 -13.68
CA LEU A 16 -20.90 -5.99 -13.94
C LEU A 16 -20.42 -5.09 -12.79
N THR A 17 -21.31 -4.26 -12.23
CA THR A 17 -20.98 -3.42 -11.08
C THR A 17 -20.62 -4.26 -9.86
N VAL A 18 -21.40 -5.31 -9.56
CA VAL A 18 -21.10 -6.23 -8.45
C VAL A 18 -19.75 -6.91 -8.66
N ASN A 19 -19.49 -7.47 -9.85
CA ASN A 19 -18.22 -8.12 -10.17
C ASN A 19 -17.03 -7.17 -10.04
N TYR A 20 -17.17 -5.92 -10.47
CA TYR A 20 -16.15 -4.90 -10.31
C TYR A 20 -15.85 -4.65 -8.84
N ILE A 21 -16.88 -4.42 -8.02
CA ILE A 21 -16.72 -4.19 -6.57
C ILE A 21 -16.03 -5.37 -5.90
N GLU A 22 -16.47 -6.61 -6.17
CA GLU A 22 -15.86 -7.81 -5.59
C GLU A 22 -14.38 -7.95 -5.97
N THR A 23 -14.03 -7.65 -7.22
CA THR A 23 -12.66 -7.71 -7.72
C THR A 23 -11.79 -6.65 -7.04
N SER A 24 -12.25 -5.40 -6.99
CA SER A 24 -11.56 -4.29 -6.33
C SER A 24 -11.37 -4.56 -4.84
N MET A 25 -12.38 -5.10 -4.16
CA MET A 25 -12.30 -5.47 -2.74
C MET A 25 -11.33 -6.62 -2.49
N ARG A 26 -11.24 -7.58 -3.42
CA ARG A 26 -10.27 -8.68 -3.34
C ARG A 26 -8.85 -8.17 -3.52
N LEU A 27 -8.63 -7.27 -4.47
CA LEU A 27 -7.35 -6.60 -4.68
C LEU A 27 -6.95 -5.83 -3.42
N TYR A 28 -7.84 -4.98 -2.89
CA TYR A 28 -7.64 -4.25 -1.65
C TYR A 28 -7.19 -5.16 -0.50
N ARG A 29 -7.94 -6.24 -0.23
CA ARG A 29 -7.63 -7.16 0.88
C ARG A 29 -6.27 -7.83 0.70
N LYS A 30 -5.93 -8.25 -0.53
CA LYS A 30 -4.63 -8.85 -0.83
C LYS A 30 -3.50 -7.86 -0.65
N THR A 31 -3.63 -6.66 -1.20
CA THR A 31 -2.62 -5.59 -1.06
C THR A 31 -2.40 -5.25 0.40
N ARG A 32 -3.48 -5.06 1.17
CA ARG A 32 -3.37 -4.76 2.61
C ARG A 32 -2.66 -5.87 3.39
N GLN A 33 -3.00 -7.14 3.14
CA GLN A 33 -2.32 -8.26 3.77
C GLN A 33 -0.82 -8.26 3.44
N TYR A 34 -0.48 -8.09 2.17
CA TYR A 34 0.91 -8.04 1.71
C TYR A 34 1.69 -6.87 2.33
N VAL A 35 1.11 -5.66 2.35
CA VAL A 35 1.75 -4.49 2.97
C VAL A 35 1.97 -4.71 4.47
N ARG A 36 1.05 -5.38 5.18
CA ARG A 36 1.26 -5.72 6.60
C ARG A 36 2.49 -6.61 6.82
N GLU A 37 2.75 -7.53 5.91
CA GLU A 37 3.92 -8.41 5.95
C GLU A 37 5.22 -7.63 5.70
N LEU A 38 5.21 -6.67 4.77
CA LEU A 38 6.34 -5.76 4.54
C LEU A 38 6.59 -4.88 5.76
N LEU A 39 5.55 -4.29 6.34
CA LEU A 39 5.65 -3.45 7.53
C LEU A 39 6.06 -4.23 8.79
N ALA A 40 5.76 -5.52 8.86
CA ALA A 40 6.30 -6.38 9.90
C ALA A 40 7.83 -6.50 9.79
N GLN A 41 8.38 -6.59 8.57
CA GLN A 41 9.82 -6.61 8.33
C GLN A 41 10.47 -5.28 8.70
N VAL A 42 9.83 -4.14 8.35
CA VAL A 42 10.26 -2.80 8.78
C VAL A 42 10.43 -2.72 10.29
N ARG A 43 9.43 -3.21 11.04
CA ARG A 43 9.48 -3.21 12.50
C ARG A 43 10.51 -4.19 13.06
N GLN A 44 10.70 -5.34 12.43
CA GLN A 44 11.75 -6.31 12.81
C GLN A 44 13.15 -5.74 12.58
N ALA A 45 13.33 -4.91 11.55
CA ALA A 45 14.55 -4.17 11.29
C ALA A 45 14.76 -2.97 12.23
N GLY A 46 13.87 -2.74 13.19
CA GLY A 46 14.01 -1.70 14.22
C GLY A 46 13.45 -0.32 13.83
N TYR A 47 12.76 -0.22 12.69
CA TYR A 47 12.17 1.05 12.23
C TYR A 47 10.71 1.20 12.68
N ASP A 48 10.36 2.42 13.07
CA ASP A 48 8.99 2.84 13.39
C ASP A 48 8.43 3.85 12.36
N GLN A 49 9.19 4.12 11.30
CA GLN A 49 8.86 5.08 10.25
C GLN A 49 9.17 4.49 8.87
N VAL A 50 8.41 4.92 7.86
CA VAL A 50 8.56 4.49 6.47
C VAL A 50 8.24 5.64 5.53
N VAL A 51 8.95 5.72 4.41
CA VAL A 51 8.63 6.64 3.32
C VAL A 51 7.76 5.90 2.31
N VAL A 52 6.58 6.44 1.99
CA VAL A 52 5.71 5.89 0.95
C VAL A 52 5.86 6.72 -0.32
N VAL A 53 6.32 6.08 -1.39
CA VAL A 53 6.52 6.70 -2.71
C VAL A 53 5.57 6.08 -3.72
N GLY A 54 4.85 6.93 -4.46
CA GLY A 54 3.85 6.54 -5.44
C GLY A 54 2.49 7.14 -5.13
N ASP A 55 1.53 6.88 -6.02
CA ASP A 55 0.21 7.47 -6.05
C ASP A 55 -0.90 6.42 -6.28
N GLY A 56 -2.15 6.88 -6.22
CA GLY A 56 -3.35 6.07 -6.42
C GLY A 56 -3.74 5.19 -5.24
N ASP A 57 -4.78 4.38 -5.44
CA ASP A 57 -5.43 3.59 -4.39
C ASP A 57 -4.47 2.69 -3.61
N ILE A 58 -3.45 2.16 -4.27
CA ILE A 58 -2.46 1.27 -3.63
C ILE A 58 -1.55 2.07 -2.69
N ALA A 59 -1.15 3.29 -3.06
CA ALA A 59 -0.40 4.17 -2.17
C ALA A 59 -1.25 4.58 -0.95
N ASP A 60 -2.53 4.85 -1.15
CA ASP A 60 -3.47 5.15 -0.05
C ASP A 60 -3.66 3.96 0.89
N ILE A 61 -3.77 2.74 0.34
CA ILE A 61 -3.78 1.50 1.13
C ILE A 61 -2.50 1.38 1.95
N CYS A 62 -1.34 1.68 1.36
CA CYS A 62 -0.07 1.64 2.08
C CYS A 62 -0.07 2.62 3.26
N ARG A 63 -0.43 3.88 3.02
CA ARG A 63 -0.48 4.92 4.08
C ARG A 63 -1.46 4.55 5.20
N LEU A 64 -2.65 4.10 4.84
CA LEU A 64 -3.65 3.66 5.82
C LEU A 64 -3.15 2.46 6.64
N THR A 65 -2.53 1.48 5.98
CA THR A 65 -2.00 0.29 6.68
C THR A 65 -0.84 0.65 7.61
N CYS A 66 0.00 1.63 7.25
CA CYS A 66 1.04 2.15 8.13
C CYS A 66 0.43 2.72 9.41
N LEU A 67 -0.58 3.59 9.28
CA LEU A 67 -1.29 4.20 10.41
C LEU A 67 -1.92 3.15 11.33
N GLU A 68 -2.56 2.13 10.75
CA GLU A 68 -3.17 1.02 11.50
C GLU A 68 -2.14 0.16 12.27
N MET A 69 -0.91 0.07 11.76
CA MET A 69 0.18 -0.66 12.41
C MET A 69 1.00 0.21 13.36
N GLY A 70 0.67 1.50 13.48
CA GLY A 70 1.40 2.46 14.29
C GLY A 70 2.76 2.86 13.71
N ILE A 71 2.98 2.69 12.41
CA ILE A 71 4.20 3.10 11.71
C ILE A 71 3.97 4.48 11.12
N ARG A 72 4.88 5.42 11.40
CA ARG A 72 4.74 6.81 10.90
C ARG A 72 5.12 6.86 9.43
N VAL A 73 4.37 7.65 8.67
CA VAL A 73 4.65 7.87 7.25
C VAL A 73 5.35 9.21 7.11
N ASN A 74 6.57 9.20 6.57
CA ASN A 74 7.29 10.42 6.24
C ASN A 74 7.15 10.72 4.74
N ASP A 75 6.96 12.00 4.44
CA ASP A 75 7.02 12.49 3.08
C ASP A 75 8.47 12.86 2.76
N ARG A 76 8.95 12.48 1.57
CA ARG A 76 10.35 12.65 1.14
C ARG A 76 10.88 14.11 1.18
N SER A 77 10.06 15.10 1.49
CA SER A 77 10.46 16.52 1.48
C SER A 77 11.15 17.00 2.76
N THR A 78 11.26 16.18 3.81
CA THR A 78 11.81 16.61 5.10
C THR A 78 13.24 16.11 5.34
N SER A 79 14.20 16.88 4.83
CA SER A 79 15.60 16.94 5.30
C SER A 79 16.52 15.71 5.13
N ALA A 80 17.81 16.01 4.93
CA ALA A 80 18.92 15.10 4.63
C ALA A 80 19.29 14.06 5.72
N SER A 81 18.38 13.78 6.66
CA SER A 81 18.55 12.80 7.74
C SER A 81 17.72 11.52 7.54
N ASP A 82 16.85 11.49 6.52
CA ASP A 82 15.96 10.38 6.19
C ASP A 82 16.58 9.34 5.23
N ASP A 83 17.88 9.43 4.94
CA ASP A 83 18.59 8.63 3.93
C ASP A 83 18.63 7.11 4.24
N HIS A 84 18.23 6.72 5.44
CA HIS A 84 18.21 5.31 5.89
C HIS A 84 16.82 4.79 6.23
N LEU A 85 15.76 5.56 5.94
CA LEU A 85 14.40 5.11 6.22
C LEU A 85 13.95 4.07 5.19
N PRO A 86 13.26 3.01 5.63
CA PRO A 86 12.60 2.06 4.74
C PRO A 86 11.68 2.77 3.75
N VAL A 87 11.71 2.34 2.49
CA VAL A 87 10.88 2.91 1.43
C VAL A 87 9.90 1.86 0.94
N LEU A 88 8.60 2.18 1.03
CA LEU A 88 7.54 1.49 0.32
C LEU A 88 7.30 2.18 -1.02
N GLU A 89 7.71 1.53 -2.10
CA GLU A 89 7.54 2.02 -3.45
C GLU A 89 6.34 1.34 -4.12
N VAL A 90 5.40 2.13 -4.60
CA VAL A 90 4.22 1.68 -5.31
C VAL A 90 4.41 1.89 -6.81
N THR A 91 4.21 0.82 -7.59
CA THR A 91 4.25 0.86 -9.05
C THR A 91 3.04 0.12 -9.61
N GLY A 92 2.02 0.87 -10.01
CA GLY A 92 0.74 0.32 -10.43
C GLY A 92 0.08 -0.47 -9.29
N THR A 93 -0.04 -1.79 -9.44
CA THR A 93 -0.63 -2.68 -8.43
C THR A 93 0.40 -3.39 -7.54
N ARG A 94 1.69 -3.11 -7.72
CA ARG A 94 2.78 -3.74 -6.99
C ARG A 94 3.35 -2.79 -5.93
N VAL A 95 3.79 -3.37 -4.83
CA VAL A 95 4.47 -2.67 -3.73
C VAL A 95 5.81 -3.34 -3.50
N PHE A 96 6.87 -2.54 -3.35
CA PHE A 96 8.21 -3.02 -3.05
C PHE A 96 8.71 -2.35 -1.77
N LEU A 97 9.31 -3.15 -0.88
CA LEU A 97 10.00 -2.64 0.29
C LEU A 97 11.49 -2.58 -0.01
N ARG A 98 12.10 -1.41 0.21
CA ARG A 98 13.56 -1.27 0.27
C ARG A 98 13.96 -0.96 1.70
N LEU A 99 14.87 -1.77 2.24
CA LEU A 99 15.51 -1.58 3.54
C LEU A 99 16.97 -1.22 3.27
N GLU A 100 17.45 -0.11 3.83
CA GLU A 100 18.89 0.16 3.90
C GLU A 100 19.39 -0.52 5.18
N ASP A 101 20.33 -1.44 5.08
CA ASP A 101 20.77 -2.29 6.20
C ASP A 101 21.35 -1.47 7.37
N ALA A 102 20.64 -1.39 8.50
CA ALA A 102 21.09 -0.76 9.74
C ALA A 102 22.11 -1.60 10.55
N PHE A 103 23.00 -2.34 9.87
CA PHE A 103 23.86 -3.36 10.50
C PHE A 103 25.14 -2.85 11.19
N GLU A 104 25.30 -1.53 11.44
CA GLU A 104 26.54 -0.96 12.00
C GLU A 104 26.42 -0.39 13.43
N ARG A 105 25.48 -0.87 14.26
CA ARG A 105 25.32 -0.37 15.65
C ARG A 105 25.55 -1.37 16.79
N GLU A 106 25.96 -2.61 16.50
CA GLU A 106 26.16 -3.63 17.56
C GLU A 106 27.52 -4.38 17.46
N ARG A 107 28.58 -3.70 17.03
CA ARG A 107 29.95 -4.26 17.00
C ARG A 107 31.03 -3.47 17.75
N ILE A 108 30.63 -2.53 18.61
CA ILE A 108 31.55 -1.90 19.57
C ILE A 108 30.93 -2.04 20.98
N GLY A 109 31.02 -3.25 21.51
CA GLY A 109 30.83 -3.59 22.92
C GLY A 109 32.05 -4.38 23.38
#